data_AF-A0A2P8QPC5-F1
#
_entry.id   AF-A0A2P8QPC5-F1
#
_cell.length_a   1.000
_cell.length_b   1.000
_cell.length_c   1.000
_cell.angle_alpha   90.00
_cell.angle_beta   90.00
_cell.angle_gamma   90.00
#
_symmetry.space_group_name_H-M   'P 1'
#
loop_
_entity.id
_entity.type
_entity.pdbx_description
1 polymer ?
#
loop_
_entity_poly.entity_id
_entity_poly.type
_entity_poly.pdbx_seq_one_letter_code
_entity_poly.pdbx_strand_id
1 'polypeptide(L)'
;MTKDQSQMTNNKPTMSQNSVVKKSVTYLSLIFMGAAGSLLGTQLLPNRPELIPPSVAQLPAQVPSGNINFIANAVDRTGAAVVRIDAARATRARQPGARVVRGTGSGFIIEPDGLILTNAHVTGGADTVNVTLKDGRKFTGRVLGRDELTDVAVVRIQANDLPAVTVGNSDNLRPGEWAIAIGNPLGLDNTVTAGIISATGRSSSDVGVPDKRVGFIQTDAAINPGNSGGPLLNQQGQVVGMNTAIIGGAQGLGFAIPINRAQQIAEQLVAKGRIDRAYLGVQMATLNDEIRETLAQESNGDVTISANQGVVVLGVERNSPAAAAGIRPGDVIQQINGQQVKTADQVQQAVENSQIGVNIPLEVSRNGRNIQLSVRAGEFPASAS
;
A
#
# COMPACT_ATOMS: atom_id res chain seq x y z
N MET A 1 -8.48 96.19 8.79
CA MET A 1 -9.14 94.88 8.60
C MET A 1 -8.75 93.98 9.76
N THR A 2 -9.68 93.85 10.71
CA THR A 2 -9.95 92.70 11.59
C THR A 2 -8.78 91.98 12.29
N LYS A 3 -8.65 92.22 13.61
CA LYS A 3 -8.99 91.24 14.65
C LYS A 3 -8.98 91.94 16.01
N ASP A 4 -10.17 92.08 16.59
CA ASP A 4 -10.41 92.76 17.85
C ASP A 4 -10.53 91.76 19.01
N GLN A 5 -10.06 92.21 20.17
CA GLN A 5 -10.08 91.51 21.44
C GLN A 5 -11.49 91.53 22.05
N SER A 6 -11.89 90.45 22.72
CA SER A 6 -12.95 90.50 23.74
C SER A 6 -12.65 89.43 24.79
N GLN A 7 -12.17 89.83 25.98
CA GLN A 7 -12.94 90.31 27.13
C GLN A 7 -13.78 89.20 27.78
N MET A 8 -13.35 88.89 29.01
CA MET A 8 -13.99 88.01 29.98
C MET A 8 -15.41 88.48 30.32
N THR A 9 -16.37 87.57 30.40
CA THR A 9 -17.44 87.67 31.40
C THR A 9 -17.71 86.31 32.03
N ASN A 10 -17.80 86.38 33.36
CA ASN A 10 -17.97 85.30 34.31
C ASN A 10 -19.48 85.12 34.52
N ASN A 11 -20.03 83.92 34.33
CA ASN A 11 -21.38 83.62 34.82
C ASN A 11 -21.48 82.14 35.23
N LYS A 12 -21.46 81.90 36.55
CA LYS A 12 -21.84 80.63 37.17
C LYS A 12 -23.36 80.46 37.10
N PRO A 13 -23.91 79.38 36.53
CA PRO A 13 -25.27 78.98 36.82
C PRO A 13 -25.32 78.22 38.15
N THR A 14 -26.03 78.79 39.13
CA THR A 14 -26.46 78.12 40.35
C THR A 14 -27.45 77.00 40.02
N MET A 15 -27.10 75.74 40.31
CA MET A 15 -28.05 74.62 40.24
C MET A 15 -29.07 74.71 41.39
N SER A 16 -30.35 74.70 41.01
CA SER A 16 -31.51 74.60 41.91
C SER A 16 -31.60 73.21 42.54
N GLN A 17 -31.68 73.14 43.88
CA GLN A 17 -31.80 71.88 44.64
C GLN A 17 -33.10 71.09 44.40
N ASN A 18 -34.07 71.62 43.64
CA ASN A 18 -35.39 70.99 43.47
C ASN A 18 -35.47 69.86 42.41
N SER A 19 -34.43 69.60 41.60
CA SER A 19 -34.47 68.51 40.60
C SER A 19 -33.92 67.16 41.08
N VAL A 20 -33.20 67.13 42.21
CA VAL A 20 -32.58 65.91 42.74
C VAL A 20 -33.61 65.08 43.51
N VAL A 21 -34.42 65.72 44.36
CA VAL A 21 -35.43 65.05 45.20
C VAL A 21 -36.53 64.39 44.37
N LYS A 22 -36.98 65.01 43.27
CA LYS A 22 -37.99 64.42 42.37
C LYS A 22 -37.48 63.17 41.65
N LYS A 23 -36.19 63.11 41.28
CA LYS A 23 -35.60 61.90 40.66
C LYS A 23 -35.45 60.78 41.69
N SER A 24 -35.06 61.09 42.93
CA SER A 24 -34.90 60.10 44.01
C SER A 24 -36.20 59.39 44.37
N VAL A 25 -37.33 60.10 44.39
CA VAL A 25 -38.65 59.49 44.70
C VAL A 25 -39.13 58.55 43.59
N THR A 26 -38.84 58.85 42.32
CA THR A 26 -39.17 57.97 41.18
C THR A 26 -38.33 56.70 41.14
N TYR A 27 -37.04 56.76 41.50
CA TYR A 27 -36.20 55.56 41.60
C TYR A 27 -36.59 54.68 42.79
N LEU A 28 -36.97 55.28 43.93
CA LEU A 28 -37.38 54.51 45.10
C LEU A 28 -38.72 53.78 44.87
N SER A 29 -39.68 54.40 44.17
CA SER A 29 -40.94 53.75 43.84
C SER A 29 -40.79 52.60 42.83
N LEU A 30 -39.86 52.70 41.88
CA LEU A 30 -39.49 51.60 40.97
C LEU A 30 -38.84 50.42 41.69
N ILE A 31 -37.99 50.68 42.69
CA ILE A 31 -37.36 49.64 43.51
C ILE A 31 -38.41 48.92 44.37
N PHE A 32 -39.35 49.64 44.98
CA PHE A 32 -40.41 49.03 45.78
C PHE A 32 -41.43 48.25 44.92
N MET A 33 -41.79 48.74 43.72
CA MET A 33 -42.61 47.96 42.77
C MET A 33 -41.90 46.68 42.30
N GLY A 34 -40.59 46.75 42.04
CA GLY A 34 -39.78 45.58 41.69
C GLY A 34 -39.69 44.56 42.83
N ALA A 35 -39.48 45.01 44.07
CA ALA A 35 -39.40 44.13 45.23
C ALA A 35 -40.75 43.46 45.57
N ALA A 36 -41.85 44.22 45.51
CA ALA A 36 -43.19 43.67 45.73
C ALA A 36 -43.62 42.69 44.63
N GLY A 37 -43.32 42.98 43.36
CA GLY A 37 -43.55 42.08 42.23
C GLY A 37 -42.74 40.78 42.32
N SER A 38 -41.51 40.86 42.85
CA SER A 38 -40.65 39.69 43.09
C SER A 38 -41.19 38.77 44.19
N LEU A 39 -41.66 39.35 45.30
CA LEU A 39 -42.25 38.60 46.42
C LEU A 39 -43.56 37.91 46.03
N LEU A 40 -44.46 38.62 45.34
CA LEU A 40 -45.71 38.04 44.81
C LEU A 40 -45.45 36.98 43.72
N GLY A 41 -44.45 37.18 42.87
CA GLY A 41 -44.04 36.21 41.85
C GLY A 41 -43.59 34.87 42.45
N THR A 42 -42.90 34.88 43.59
CA THR A 42 -42.43 33.64 44.23
C THR A 42 -43.52 32.81 44.94
N GLN A 43 -44.65 33.42 45.29
CA GLN A 43 -45.76 32.71 45.96
C GLN A 43 -46.87 32.25 45.01
N LEU A 44 -46.91 32.77 43.78
CA LEU A 44 -47.95 32.47 42.78
C LEU A 44 -47.48 31.58 41.63
N LEU A 45 -46.20 31.19 41.59
CA LEU A 45 -45.70 30.26 40.57
C LEU A 45 -46.04 28.80 40.94
N PRO A 46 -46.89 28.11 40.15
CA PRO A 46 -47.17 26.70 40.35
C PRO A 46 -45.91 25.90 39.99
N ASN A 47 -45.51 24.99 40.88
CA ASN A 47 -44.45 23.98 40.76
C ASN A 47 -43.20 24.38 39.98
N ARG A 48 -42.07 24.48 40.69
CA ARG A 48 -40.74 24.51 40.09
C ARG A 48 -40.68 23.43 38.98
N PRO A 49 -40.37 23.76 37.72
CA PRO A 49 -40.05 22.73 36.77
C PRO A 49 -38.89 21.94 37.38
N GLU A 50 -39.07 20.63 37.56
CA GLU A 50 -37.95 19.76 37.88
C GLU A 50 -36.87 20.05 36.84
N LEU A 51 -35.75 20.60 37.32
CA LEU A 51 -34.55 20.68 36.51
C LEU A 51 -34.18 19.23 36.24
N ILE A 52 -34.54 18.73 35.05
CA ILE A 52 -33.98 17.50 34.53
C ILE A 52 -32.47 17.77 34.53
N PRO A 53 -31.67 17.11 35.39
CA PRO A 53 -30.23 17.28 35.32
C PRO A 53 -29.82 16.96 33.89
N PRO A 54 -28.88 17.71 33.29
CA PRO A 54 -28.36 17.29 31.98
C PRO A 54 -28.00 15.83 32.14
N SER A 55 -28.52 14.97 31.27
CA SER A 55 -28.05 13.60 31.29
C SER A 55 -26.56 13.72 30.99
N VAL A 56 -25.74 13.51 32.03
CA VAL A 56 -24.36 13.14 31.80
C VAL A 56 -24.55 11.89 30.98
N ALA A 57 -24.27 11.97 29.68
CA ALA A 57 -24.21 10.78 28.85
C ALA A 57 -23.36 9.82 29.67
N GLN A 58 -23.99 8.76 30.21
CA GLN A 58 -23.27 7.75 30.93
C GLN A 58 -22.17 7.36 29.96
N LEU A 59 -20.90 7.51 30.38
CA LEU A 59 -19.80 6.90 29.65
C LEU A 59 -20.29 5.50 29.30
N PRO A 60 -20.33 5.12 28.01
CA PRO A 60 -20.91 3.85 27.61
C PRO A 60 -20.34 2.81 28.56
N ALA A 61 -21.23 2.04 29.19
CA ALA A 61 -20.84 1.00 30.14
C ALA A 61 -19.61 0.31 29.59
N GLN A 62 -18.55 0.17 30.39
CA GLN A 62 -17.30 -0.47 29.96
C GLN A 62 -17.67 -1.67 29.10
N VAL A 63 -17.38 -1.58 27.81
CA VAL A 63 -17.70 -2.64 26.86
C VAL A 63 -17.13 -3.91 27.48
N PRO A 64 -17.95 -4.96 27.69
CA PRO A 64 -17.46 -6.19 28.28
C PRO A 64 -16.18 -6.57 27.53
N SER A 65 -15.08 -6.69 28.26
CA SER A 65 -13.72 -6.98 27.76
C SER A 65 -13.58 -8.39 27.15
N GLY A 66 -14.68 -8.94 26.62
CA GLY A 66 -14.78 -10.30 26.12
C GLY A 66 -15.45 -10.44 24.75
N ASN A 67 -15.82 -9.36 24.05
CA ASN A 67 -16.36 -9.46 22.69
C ASN A 67 -15.63 -8.54 21.71
N ILE A 68 -14.30 -8.66 21.68
CA ILE A 68 -13.46 -8.07 20.65
C ILE A 68 -13.81 -8.76 19.32
N ASN A 69 -14.14 -7.97 18.29
CA ASN A 69 -14.49 -8.53 16.98
C ASN A 69 -13.28 -9.30 16.38
N PHE A 70 -13.56 -10.21 15.43
CA PHE A 70 -12.51 -11.08 14.88
C PHE A 70 -11.36 -10.31 14.20
N ILE A 71 -11.61 -9.13 13.63
CA ILE A 71 -10.58 -8.29 13.02
C ILE A 71 -9.62 -7.80 14.11
N ALA A 72 -10.15 -7.26 15.20
CA ALA A 72 -9.34 -6.83 16.33
C ALA A 72 -8.58 -8.01 16.96
N ASN A 73 -9.17 -9.21 17.05
CA ASN A 73 -8.44 -10.42 17.49
C ASN A 73 -7.29 -10.80 16.53
N ALA A 74 -7.49 -10.68 15.21
CA ALA A 74 -6.44 -10.93 14.23
C ALA A 74 -5.29 -9.89 14.34
N VAL A 75 -5.64 -8.63 14.59
CA VAL A 75 -4.69 -7.54 14.84
C VAL A 75 -3.94 -7.74 16.15
N ASP A 76 -4.59 -8.19 17.23
CA ASP A 76 -3.92 -8.44 18.51
C ASP A 76 -2.87 -9.55 18.40
N ARG A 77 -3.15 -10.59 17.60
CA ARG A 77 -2.21 -11.69 17.34
C ARG A 77 -0.98 -11.27 16.52
N THR A 78 -1.13 -10.27 15.65
CA THR A 78 -0.15 -10.01 14.58
C THR A 78 0.50 -8.64 14.65
N GLY A 79 -0.19 -7.65 15.19
CA GLY A 79 0.18 -6.23 15.11
C GLY A 79 1.52 -5.89 15.75
N ALA A 80 1.92 -6.64 16.79
CA ALA A 80 3.24 -6.49 17.43
C ALA A 80 4.40 -6.89 16.51
N ALA A 81 4.17 -7.81 15.56
CA ALA A 81 5.16 -8.25 14.57
C ALA A 81 5.23 -7.32 13.34
N VAL A 82 4.30 -6.37 13.19
CA VAL A 82 4.28 -5.42 12.08
C VAL A 82 5.14 -4.20 12.40
N VAL A 83 6.14 -3.97 11.57
CA VAL A 83 7.18 -2.96 11.78
C VAL A 83 7.07 -1.84 10.74
N ARG A 84 7.54 -0.65 11.11
CA ARG A 84 7.83 0.43 10.18
C ARG A 84 9.22 0.25 9.59
N ILE A 85 9.36 0.49 8.30
CA ILE A 85 10.65 0.49 7.60
C ILE A 85 10.88 1.86 6.97
N ASP A 86 12.03 2.46 7.29
CA ASP A 86 12.52 3.69 6.70
C ASP A 86 13.84 3.43 5.97
N ALA A 87 13.82 3.49 4.64
CA ALA A 87 15.03 3.45 3.83
C ALA A 87 15.72 4.81 3.82
N ALA A 88 16.98 4.84 4.23
CA ALA A 88 17.82 6.03 4.10
C ALA A 88 18.72 5.87 2.88
N ARG A 89 18.44 6.58 1.78
CA ARG A 89 19.37 6.66 0.66
C ARG A 89 20.34 7.81 0.90
N ALA A 90 21.57 7.51 1.31
CA ALA A 90 22.64 8.50 1.28
C ALA A 90 22.97 8.76 -0.19
N THR A 91 22.44 9.83 -0.77
CA THR A 91 22.91 10.29 -2.08
C THR A 91 24.37 10.67 -1.91
N ARG A 92 25.28 10.07 -2.70
CA ARG A 92 26.66 10.54 -2.84
C ARG A 92 26.65 11.89 -3.56
N ALA A 93 26.16 12.92 -2.91
CA ALA A 93 26.31 14.29 -3.36
C ALA A 93 27.36 14.96 -2.46
N ARG A 94 28.51 15.28 -3.04
CA ARG A 94 29.51 16.22 -2.50
C ARG A 94 28.94 17.65 -2.47
N GLN A 95 27.69 17.85 -2.07
CA GLN A 95 27.03 19.14 -1.98
C GLN A 95 26.25 19.25 -0.65
N PRO A 96 26.48 20.32 0.14
CA PRO A 96 25.63 20.63 1.28
C PRO A 96 24.18 20.85 0.78
N GLY A 97 23.24 20.05 1.26
CA GLY A 97 21.81 20.15 0.88
C GLY A 97 21.22 18.95 0.12
N ALA A 98 21.95 17.84 -0.01
CA ALA A 98 21.44 16.63 -0.65
C ALA A 98 20.17 16.10 0.05
N ARG A 99 19.03 16.14 -0.64
CA ARG A 99 17.75 15.67 -0.12
C ARG A 99 17.79 14.14 -0.04
N VAL A 100 17.85 13.60 1.19
CA VAL A 100 17.70 12.16 1.44
C VAL A 100 16.30 11.77 1.00
N VAL A 101 16.18 11.06 -0.12
CA VAL A 101 14.93 10.41 -0.50
C VAL A 101 14.72 9.26 0.49
N ARG A 102 13.68 9.37 1.32
CA ARG A 102 13.32 8.36 2.30
C ARG A 102 12.20 7.50 1.72
N GLY A 103 12.51 6.23 1.45
CA GLY A 103 11.46 5.23 1.29
C GLY A 103 10.84 4.98 2.65
N THR A 104 9.51 4.94 2.75
CA THR A 104 8.81 4.64 4.00
C THR A 104 7.70 3.64 3.70
N GLY A 105 7.61 2.61 4.52
CA GLY A 105 6.59 1.58 4.38
C GLY A 105 6.53 0.70 5.61
N SER A 106 5.94 -0.47 5.44
CA SER A 106 5.79 -1.48 6.47
C SER A 106 6.60 -2.73 6.17
N GLY A 107 6.80 -3.55 7.19
CA GLY A 107 7.27 -4.92 7.07
C GLY A 107 6.64 -5.77 8.16
N PHE A 108 6.93 -7.06 8.16
CA PHE A 108 6.53 -7.94 9.25
C PHE A 108 7.59 -9.00 9.54
N ILE A 109 7.76 -9.27 10.84
CA ILE A 109 8.73 -10.22 11.37
C ILE A 109 8.19 -11.63 11.14
N ILE A 110 8.93 -12.46 10.41
CA ILE A 110 8.58 -13.87 10.10
C ILE A 110 9.36 -14.87 10.96
N GLU A 111 10.50 -14.47 11.51
CA GLU A 111 11.28 -15.28 12.45
C GLU A 111 11.58 -14.49 13.73
N PRO A 112 11.46 -15.09 14.93
CA PRO A 112 11.72 -14.41 16.21
C PRO A 112 13.14 -13.83 16.39
N ASP A 113 14.07 -14.22 15.53
CA ASP A 113 15.47 -13.77 15.50
C ASP A 113 15.70 -12.58 14.54
N GLY A 114 14.62 -11.97 14.04
CA GLY A 114 14.65 -10.69 13.34
C GLY A 114 14.62 -10.74 11.83
N LEU A 115 14.22 -11.85 11.21
CA LEU A 115 13.95 -11.90 9.77
C LEU A 115 12.62 -11.22 9.44
N ILE A 116 12.64 -10.27 8.51
CA ILE A 116 11.52 -9.40 8.14
C ILE A 116 11.28 -9.46 6.63
N LEU A 117 10.01 -9.59 6.23
CA LEU A 117 9.57 -9.38 4.86
C LEU A 117 9.04 -7.95 4.67
N THR A 118 9.30 -7.40 3.48
CA THR A 118 8.77 -6.12 3.01
C THR A 118 8.81 -6.07 1.48
N ASN A 119 8.37 -4.95 0.89
CA ASN A 119 8.51 -4.74 -0.54
C ASN A 119 9.91 -4.25 -0.94
N ALA A 120 10.34 -4.61 -2.15
CA ALA A 120 11.60 -4.11 -2.71
C ALA A 120 11.61 -2.58 -2.82
N HIS A 121 10.52 -1.98 -3.28
CA HIS A 121 10.43 -0.53 -3.41
C HIS A 121 10.50 0.21 -2.06
N VAL A 122 10.04 -0.39 -0.96
CA VAL A 122 10.14 0.19 0.40
C VAL A 122 11.60 0.37 0.81
N THR A 123 12.47 -0.55 0.40
CA THR A 123 13.91 -0.48 0.70
C THR A 123 14.65 0.54 -0.17
N GLY A 124 14.08 1.01 -1.28
CA GLY A 124 14.61 2.11 -2.10
C GLY A 124 16.05 1.93 -2.61
N GLY A 125 16.52 0.68 -2.74
CA GLY A 125 17.89 0.33 -3.12
C GLY A 125 18.93 0.50 -2.01
N ALA A 126 18.52 0.77 -0.76
CA ALA A 126 19.43 0.87 0.37
C ALA A 126 19.94 -0.51 0.81
N ASP A 127 21.18 -0.57 1.30
CA ASP A 127 21.75 -1.78 1.92
C ASP A 127 21.37 -1.90 3.40
N THR A 128 20.97 -0.78 4.01
CA THR A 128 20.51 -0.69 5.39
C THR A 128 19.25 0.16 5.48
N VAL A 129 18.34 -0.24 6.36
CA VAL A 129 17.10 0.47 6.67
C VAL A 129 16.98 0.68 8.18
N ASN A 130 16.20 1.67 8.62
CA ASN A 130 15.78 1.75 10.01
C ASN A 130 14.47 1.00 10.17
N VAL A 131 14.41 0.12 11.17
CA VAL A 131 13.22 -0.66 11.53
C VAL A 131 12.72 -0.17 12.87
N THR A 132 11.45 0.23 12.95
CA THR A 132 10.79 0.63 14.21
C THR A 132 9.67 -0.36 14.54
N LEU A 133 9.73 -0.97 15.71
CA LEU A 133 8.70 -1.90 16.20
C LEU A 133 7.51 -1.12 16.77
N LYS A 134 6.38 -1.81 16.96
CA LYS A 134 5.17 -1.23 17.56
C LYS A 134 5.42 -0.67 18.97
N ASP A 135 6.31 -1.28 19.75
CA ASP A 135 6.68 -0.82 21.09
C ASP A 135 7.67 0.37 21.10
N GLY A 136 8.02 0.90 19.92
CA GLY A 136 8.92 2.04 19.77
C GLY A 136 10.41 1.69 19.73
N ARG A 137 10.80 0.42 19.96
CA ARG A 137 12.20 -0.01 19.77
C ARG A 137 12.64 0.20 18.33
N LYS A 138 13.89 0.62 18.14
CA LYS A 138 14.50 0.93 16.85
C LYS A 138 15.73 0.08 16.62
N PHE A 139 15.86 -0.44 15.40
CA PHE A 139 16.98 -1.26 14.96
C PHE A 139 17.49 -0.79 13.61
N THR A 140 18.78 -0.95 13.38
CA THR A 140 19.33 -0.92 12.02
C THR A 140 19.16 -2.30 11.41
N GLY A 141 18.42 -2.38 10.30
CA GLY A 141 18.21 -3.59 9.53
C GLY A 141 19.12 -3.66 8.32
N ARG A 142 19.72 -4.82 8.06
CA ARG A 142 20.47 -5.11 6.83
C ARG A 142 19.52 -5.69 5.78
N VAL A 143 19.52 -5.14 4.57
CA VAL A 143 18.82 -5.75 3.44
C VAL A 143 19.63 -6.96 2.97
N LEU A 144 19.10 -8.16 3.18
CA LEU A 144 19.78 -9.40 2.79
C LEU A 144 19.71 -9.62 1.27
N GLY A 145 18.62 -9.18 0.66
CA GLY A 145 18.40 -9.24 -0.78
C GLY A 145 17.07 -8.58 -1.14
N ARG A 146 16.89 -8.28 -2.41
CA ARG A 146 15.68 -7.70 -2.96
C ARG A 146 15.45 -8.21 -4.37
N ASP A 147 14.18 -8.35 -4.72
CA ASP A 147 13.73 -8.73 -6.04
C ASP A 147 12.74 -7.70 -6.57
N GLU A 148 13.19 -6.88 -7.53
CA GLU A 148 12.39 -5.78 -8.06
C GLU A 148 11.24 -6.25 -8.95
N LEU A 149 11.40 -7.40 -9.61
CA LEU A 149 10.40 -7.99 -10.51
C LEU A 149 9.17 -8.48 -9.73
N THR A 150 9.36 -9.10 -8.58
CA THR A 150 8.24 -9.51 -7.71
C THR A 150 7.93 -8.51 -6.60
N ASP A 151 8.74 -7.46 -6.46
CA ASP A 151 8.65 -6.46 -5.40
C ASP A 151 8.75 -7.04 -3.98
N VAL A 152 9.64 -8.01 -3.77
CA VAL A 152 9.89 -8.65 -2.46
C VAL A 152 11.29 -8.29 -1.98
N ALA A 153 11.45 -7.97 -0.70
CA ALA A 153 12.75 -7.80 -0.06
C ALA A 153 12.77 -8.44 1.33
N VAL A 154 13.97 -8.82 1.74
CA VAL A 154 14.24 -9.42 3.05
C VAL A 154 15.18 -8.52 3.83
N VAL A 155 14.79 -8.21 5.06
CA VAL A 155 15.56 -7.41 6.01
C VAL A 155 15.86 -8.25 7.24
N ARG A 156 17.06 -8.10 7.80
CA ARG A 156 17.46 -8.74 9.06
C ARG A 156 17.83 -7.69 10.08
N ILE A 157 17.26 -7.77 11.28
CA ILE A 157 17.68 -7.00 12.45
C ILE A 157 18.38 -7.91 13.47
N GLN A 158 19.24 -7.34 14.31
CA GLN A 158 19.92 -8.08 15.38
C GLN A 158 19.11 -7.96 16.68
N ALA A 159 18.19 -8.89 16.89
CA ALA A 159 17.42 -9.04 18.12
C ALA A 159 16.85 -10.46 18.21
N ASN A 160 16.51 -10.90 19.42
CA ASN A 160 15.89 -12.20 19.68
C ASN A 160 14.55 -12.01 20.40
N ASP A 161 13.79 -13.09 20.53
CA ASP A 161 12.49 -13.14 21.22
C ASP A 161 11.51 -12.07 20.70
N LEU A 162 11.57 -11.82 19.40
CA LEU A 162 10.67 -10.88 18.74
C LEU A 162 9.31 -11.50 18.47
N PRO A 163 8.22 -10.71 18.51
CA PRO A 163 6.94 -11.16 18.00
C PRO A 163 7.06 -11.49 16.51
N ALA A 164 6.63 -12.69 16.11
CA ALA A 164 6.62 -13.14 14.74
C ALA A 164 5.19 -13.46 14.30
N VAL A 165 4.91 -13.25 13.01
CA VAL A 165 3.59 -13.56 12.44
C VAL A 165 3.39 -15.07 12.33
N THR A 166 2.12 -15.51 12.33
CA THR A 166 1.78 -16.85 11.84
C THR A 166 1.53 -16.79 10.34
N VAL A 167 2.20 -17.66 9.57
CA VAL A 167 2.00 -17.73 8.12
C VAL A 167 0.85 -18.68 7.78
N GLY A 168 -0.02 -18.26 6.86
CA GLY A 168 -1.11 -19.05 6.30
C GLY A 168 -0.71 -19.72 4.98
N ASN A 169 -1.70 -20.05 4.15
CA ASN A 169 -1.48 -20.61 2.82
C ASN A 169 -2.29 -19.82 1.79
N SER A 170 -1.61 -19.12 0.88
CA SER A 170 -2.26 -18.31 -0.16
C SER A 170 -2.92 -19.14 -1.27
N ASP A 171 -2.53 -20.40 -1.45
CA ASP A 171 -3.03 -21.26 -2.54
C ASP A 171 -4.45 -21.76 -2.24
N ASN A 172 -4.87 -21.70 -0.98
CA ASN A 172 -6.21 -22.08 -0.53
C ASN A 172 -7.20 -20.90 -0.51
N LEU A 173 -6.76 -19.69 -0.86
CA LEU A 173 -7.62 -18.50 -0.82
C LEU A 173 -8.75 -18.60 -1.84
N ARG A 174 -9.92 -18.14 -1.42
CA ARG A 174 -11.10 -18.02 -2.29
C ARG A 174 -11.64 -16.60 -2.26
N PRO A 175 -12.15 -16.10 -3.41
CA PRO A 175 -12.90 -14.85 -3.42
C PRO A 175 -14.03 -14.86 -2.39
N GLY A 176 -14.19 -13.74 -1.67
CA GLY A 176 -15.16 -13.57 -0.58
C GLY A 176 -14.63 -13.83 0.83
N GLU A 177 -13.44 -14.43 0.97
CA GLU A 177 -12.80 -14.57 2.29
C GLU A 177 -12.35 -13.20 2.84
N TRP A 178 -12.35 -13.03 4.17
CA TRP A 178 -11.91 -11.78 4.80
C TRP A 178 -10.44 -11.49 4.54
N ALA A 179 -10.14 -10.22 4.27
CA ALA A 179 -8.81 -9.69 4.06
C ALA A 179 -8.57 -8.51 5.00
N ILE A 180 -7.56 -8.62 5.87
CA ILE A 180 -7.22 -7.59 6.86
C ILE A 180 -5.80 -7.12 6.57
N ALA A 181 -5.66 -5.92 6.03
CA ALA A 181 -4.37 -5.33 5.74
C ALA A 181 -3.87 -4.53 6.93
N ILE A 182 -2.65 -4.82 7.38
CA ILE A 182 -2.00 -4.10 8.48
C ILE A 182 -0.77 -3.37 7.96
N GLY A 183 -0.59 -2.13 8.40
CA GLY A 183 0.62 -1.35 8.21
C GLY A 183 1.08 -0.66 9.49
N ASN A 184 2.24 -0.02 9.43
CA ASN A 184 2.79 0.83 10.48
C ASN A 184 3.47 2.07 9.85
N PRO A 185 2.72 2.94 9.14
CA PRO A 185 3.31 4.07 8.40
C PRO A 185 4.02 5.09 9.30
N LEU A 186 3.53 5.30 10.52
CA LEU A 186 3.99 6.35 11.41
C LEU A 186 4.91 5.84 12.53
N GLY A 187 5.02 4.53 12.75
CA GLY A 187 5.82 3.98 13.86
C GLY A 187 5.22 4.27 15.23
N LEU A 188 3.95 4.71 15.28
CA LEU A 188 3.22 5.06 16.50
C LEU A 188 2.16 3.99 16.81
N ASP A 189 1.39 3.59 15.79
CA ASP A 189 0.37 2.56 15.90
C ASP A 189 0.14 1.87 14.55
N ASN A 190 -0.50 0.69 14.63
CA ASN A 190 -0.90 -0.03 13.43
C ASN A 190 -2.02 0.73 12.70
N THR A 191 -1.92 0.82 11.38
CA THR A 191 -3.06 1.17 10.51
C THR A 191 -3.68 -0.13 10.03
N VAL A 192 -4.99 -0.28 10.23
CA VAL A 192 -5.74 -1.48 9.86
C VAL A 192 -6.84 -1.10 8.87
N THR A 193 -6.88 -1.81 7.75
CA THR A 193 -7.99 -1.76 6.79
C THR A 193 -8.51 -3.18 6.58
N ALA A 194 -9.79 -3.30 6.31
CA ALA A 194 -10.43 -4.60 6.11
C ALA A 194 -11.34 -4.57 4.89
N GLY A 195 -11.45 -5.73 4.25
CA GLY A 195 -12.25 -6.00 3.08
C GLY A 195 -12.31 -7.51 2.86
N ILE A 196 -12.44 -7.93 1.62
CA ILE A 196 -12.44 -9.32 1.19
C ILE A 196 -11.35 -9.56 0.14
N ILE A 197 -11.04 -10.83 -0.06
CA ILE A 197 -10.34 -11.30 -1.25
C ILE A 197 -11.30 -11.15 -2.43
N SER A 198 -10.99 -10.28 -3.38
CA SER A 198 -11.81 -10.04 -4.56
C SER A 198 -11.46 -11.02 -5.69
N ALA A 199 -10.18 -11.37 -5.82
CA ALA A 199 -9.69 -12.34 -6.80
C ALA A 199 -8.32 -12.90 -6.37
N THR A 200 -7.97 -14.07 -6.90
CA THR A 200 -6.64 -14.68 -6.76
C THR A 200 -6.04 -14.93 -8.14
N GLY A 201 -4.71 -14.99 -8.23
CA GLY A 201 -4.02 -15.37 -9.47
C GLY A 201 -4.09 -14.35 -10.60
N ARG A 202 -4.32 -13.06 -10.32
CA ARG A 202 -4.28 -12.00 -11.34
C ARG A 202 -2.86 -11.88 -11.88
N SER A 203 -2.69 -11.94 -13.20
CA SER A 203 -1.38 -11.71 -13.81
C SER A 203 -0.94 -10.26 -13.64
N SER A 204 0.37 -10.01 -13.75
CA SER A 204 0.90 -8.64 -13.73
C SER A 204 0.38 -7.81 -14.92
N SER A 205 0.12 -8.43 -16.07
CA SER A 205 -0.57 -7.79 -17.20
C SER A 205 -2.03 -7.46 -16.91
N ASP A 206 -2.78 -8.34 -16.24
CA ASP A 206 -4.22 -8.12 -15.95
C ASP A 206 -4.44 -6.88 -15.08
N VAL A 207 -3.46 -6.54 -14.24
CA VAL A 207 -3.51 -5.42 -13.30
C VAL A 207 -2.78 -4.18 -13.81
N GLY A 208 -2.33 -4.18 -15.07
CA GLY A 208 -1.70 -3.03 -15.70
C GLY A 208 -0.27 -2.72 -15.23
N VAL A 209 0.45 -3.71 -14.68
CA VAL A 209 1.89 -3.59 -14.35
C VAL A 209 2.72 -4.71 -14.98
N PRO A 210 2.79 -4.78 -16.32
CA PRO A 210 3.44 -5.89 -17.04
C PRO A 210 4.94 -6.05 -16.72
N ASP A 211 5.59 -5.02 -16.17
CA ASP A 211 7.00 -5.10 -15.73
C ASP A 211 7.19 -5.95 -14.46
N LYS A 212 6.11 -6.19 -13.71
CA LYS A 212 6.12 -7.12 -12.58
C LYS A 212 5.97 -8.55 -13.06
N ARG A 213 6.56 -9.49 -12.32
CA ARG A 213 6.57 -10.92 -12.66
C ARG A 213 6.05 -11.76 -11.50
N VAL A 214 4.86 -11.40 -11.04
CA VAL A 214 4.21 -12.06 -9.92
C VAL A 214 2.70 -12.06 -10.11
N GLY A 215 2.05 -13.15 -9.71
CA GLY A 215 0.60 -13.18 -9.60
C GLY A 215 0.15 -12.44 -8.34
N PHE A 216 -0.97 -11.73 -8.41
CA PHE A 216 -1.48 -10.93 -7.30
C PHE A 216 -2.75 -11.53 -6.68
N ILE A 217 -2.88 -11.33 -5.37
CA ILE A 217 -4.16 -11.33 -4.66
C ILE A 217 -4.77 -9.94 -4.85
N GLN A 218 -6.02 -9.88 -5.28
CA GLN A 218 -6.79 -8.64 -5.34
C GLN A 218 -7.71 -8.57 -4.11
N THR A 219 -7.81 -7.39 -3.51
CA THR A 219 -8.69 -7.12 -2.36
C THR A 219 -9.31 -5.73 -2.48
N ASP A 220 -10.46 -5.53 -1.86
CA ASP A 220 -11.05 -4.19 -1.66
C ASP A 220 -10.65 -3.56 -0.31
N ALA A 221 -9.87 -4.26 0.51
CA ALA A 221 -9.20 -3.66 1.66
C ALA A 221 -8.26 -2.55 1.16
N ALA A 222 -8.36 -1.35 1.72
CA ALA A 222 -7.59 -0.22 1.24
C ALA A 222 -6.08 -0.45 1.42
N ILE A 223 -5.34 -0.49 0.31
CA ILE A 223 -3.88 -0.60 0.26
C ILE A 223 -3.31 0.76 -0.16
N ASN A 224 -2.45 1.32 0.68
CA ASN A 224 -1.84 2.65 0.51
C ASN A 224 -0.33 2.54 0.81
N PRO A 225 0.50 3.53 0.42
CA PRO A 225 1.95 3.48 0.68
C PRO A 225 2.33 3.15 2.14
N GLY A 226 1.47 3.52 3.09
CA GLY A 226 1.66 3.24 4.51
C GLY A 226 1.56 1.78 4.95
N ASN A 227 0.74 0.95 4.31
CA ASN A 227 0.64 -0.48 4.61
C ASN A 227 1.36 -1.37 3.59
N SER A 228 1.93 -0.80 2.52
CA SER A 228 2.79 -1.53 1.58
C SER A 228 3.97 -2.16 2.31
N GLY A 229 4.22 -3.44 2.03
CA GLY A 229 5.20 -4.29 2.69
C GLY A 229 4.71 -4.91 3.99
N GLY A 230 3.59 -4.42 4.55
CA GLY A 230 2.90 -5.03 5.68
C GLY A 230 2.08 -6.27 5.27
N PRO A 231 1.56 -7.04 6.24
CA PRO A 231 0.86 -8.28 5.94
C PRO A 231 -0.60 -8.04 5.56
N LEU A 232 -1.12 -8.91 4.69
CA LEU A 232 -2.54 -9.16 4.45
C LEU A 232 -2.91 -10.44 5.20
N LEU A 233 -3.88 -10.35 6.11
CA LEU A 233 -4.28 -11.46 6.98
C LEU A 233 -5.65 -12.04 6.59
N ASN A 234 -5.83 -13.33 6.87
CA ASN A 234 -7.16 -13.93 6.94
C ASN A 234 -7.83 -13.67 8.31
N GLN A 235 -9.07 -14.14 8.49
CA GLN A 235 -9.83 -13.99 9.73
C GLN A 235 -9.17 -14.63 10.98
N GLN A 236 -8.24 -15.59 10.79
CA GLN A 236 -7.48 -16.20 11.88
C GLN A 236 -6.27 -15.36 12.32
N GLY A 237 -5.94 -14.29 11.60
CA GLY A 237 -4.71 -13.51 11.82
C GLY A 237 -3.47 -14.16 11.21
N GLN A 238 -3.63 -15.08 10.26
CA GLN A 238 -2.52 -15.67 9.54
C GLN A 238 -2.22 -14.84 8.29
N VAL A 239 -0.94 -14.63 7.99
CA VAL A 239 -0.51 -13.90 6.79
C VAL A 239 -0.82 -14.74 5.56
N VAL A 240 -1.60 -14.18 4.63
CA VAL A 240 -1.93 -14.79 3.34
C VAL A 240 -1.37 -14.00 2.15
N GLY A 241 -0.91 -12.77 2.39
CA GLY A 241 -0.17 -11.99 1.40
C GLY A 241 0.63 -10.86 2.02
N MET A 242 1.40 -10.17 1.18
CA MET A 242 2.14 -8.96 1.51
C MET A 242 1.60 -7.81 0.68
N ASN A 243 1.04 -6.81 1.34
CA ASN A 243 0.40 -5.66 0.71
C ASN A 243 1.38 -4.96 -0.23
N THR A 244 0.93 -4.62 -1.43
CA THR A 244 1.74 -3.88 -2.41
C THR A 244 0.91 -2.77 -3.07
N ALA A 245 1.36 -1.53 -2.92
CA ALA A 245 0.70 -0.37 -3.50
C ALA A 245 1.14 -0.21 -4.97
N ILE A 246 0.37 -0.77 -5.89
CA ILE A 246 0.73 -0.83 -7.32
C ILE A 246 0.04 0.25 -8.14
N ILE A 247 -1.27 0.41 -7.99
CA ILE A 247 -2.08 1.35 -8.79
C ILE A 247 -2.48 2.53 -7.93
N GLY A 248 -1.83 3.68 -8.11
CA GLY A 248 -2.18 4.91 -7.41
C GLY A 248 -3.57 5.42 -7.82
N GLY A 249 -4.41 5.75 -6.83
CA GLY A 249 -5.71 6.41 -7.06
C GLY A 249 -6.86 5.51 -7.46
N ALA A 250 -6.65 4.20 -7.61
CA ALA A 250 -7.73 3.24 -7.86
C ALA A 250 -8.47 2.90 -6.54
N GLN A 251 -9.63 3.52 -6.33
CA GLN A 251 -10.45 3.25 -5.15
C GLN A 251 -11.03 1.83 -5.20
N GLY A 252 -10.90 1.07 -4.10
CA GLY A 252 -11.43 -0.29 -4.00
C GLY A 252 -10.61 -1.36 -4.74
N LEU A 253 -9.41 -1.03 -5.24
CA LEU A 253 -8.50 -1.98 -5.88
C LEU A 253 -7.15 -2.02 -5.13
N GLY A 254 -7.07 -2.91 -4.16
CA GLY A 254 -5.86 -3.27 -3.44
C GLY A 254 -5.23 -4.55 -3.99
N PHE A 255 -3.90 -4.64 -3.88
CA PHE A 255 -3.13 -5.82 -4.31
C PHE A 255 -2.18 -6.29 -3.21
N ALA A 256 -1.95 -7.60 -3.18
CA ALA A 256 -0.96 -8.23 -2.33
C ALA A 256 -0.21 -9.34 -3.09
N ILE A 257 1.07 -9.49 -2.79
CA ILE A 257 1.88 -10.63 -3.24
C ILE A 257 1.47 -11.85 -2.39
N PRO A 258 1.10 -12.99 -2.99
CA PRO A 258 0.78 -14.22 -2.25
C PRO A 258 1.89 -14.63 -1.28
N ILE A 259 1.54 -15.02 -0.05
CA ILE A 259 2.55 -15.31 0.98
C ILE A 259 3.45 -16.49 0.60
N ASN A 260 2.90 -17.54 -0.02
CA ASN A 260 3.68 -18.70 -0.45
C ASN A 260 4.76 -18.27 -1.45
N ARG A 261 4.40 -17.37 -2.38
CA ARG A 261 5.32 -16.83 -3.37
C ARG A 261 6.38 -15.94 -2.70
N ALA A 262 5.98 -15.07 -1.77
CA ALA A 262 6.90 -14.22 -1.04
C ALA A 262 7.93 -15.04 -0.22
N GLN A 263 7.51 -16.15 0.41
CA GLN A 263 8.40 -17.04 1.16
C GLN A 263 9.43 -17.73 0.25
N GLN A 264 9.00 -18.30 -0.89
CA GLN A 264 9.90 -18.92 -1.86
C GLN A 264 10.98 -17.96 -2.38
N ILE A 265 10.62 -16.68 -2.56
CA ILE A 265 11.56 -15.63 -2.96
C ILE A 265 12.48 -15.29 -1.78
N ALA A 266 11.93 -15.14 -0.57
CA ALA A 266 12.69 -14.83 0.62
C ALA A 266 13.77 -15.87 0.92
N GLU A 267 13.45 -17.16 0.83
CA GLU A 267 14.41 -18.27 1.01
C GLU A 267 15.62 -18.14 0.08
N GLN A 268 15.37 -17.85 -1.21
CA GLN A 268 16.43 -17.65 -2.19
C GLN A 268 17.25 -16.38 -1.91
N LEU A 269 16.60 -15.28 -1.51
CA LEU A 269 17.27 -14.04 -1.14
C LEU A 269 18.14 -14.21 0.12
N VAL A 270 17.69 -14.98 1.11
CA VAL A 270 18.48 -15.30 2.30
C VAL A 270 19.68 -16.17 1.93
N ALA A 271 19.50 -17.16 1.07
CA ALA A 271 20.56 -18.10 0.70
C ALA A 271 21.62 -17.49 -0.24
N LYS A 272 21.22 -16.65 -1.19
CA LYS A 272 22.09 -16.19 -2.30
C LYS A 272 22.23 -14.67 -2.40
N GLY A 273 21.38 -13.90 -1.71
CA GLY A 273 21.28 -12.45 -1.86
C GLY A 273 20.58 -11.97 -3.15
N ARG A 274 20.23 -12.90 -4.06
CA ARG A 274 19.58 -12.63 -5.35
C ARG A 274 18.70 -13.79 -5.79
N ILE A 275 17.84 -13.54 -6.77
CA ILE A 275 17.04 -14.57 -7.44
C ILE A 275 17.66 -14.88 -8.81
N ASP A 276 18.07 -16.12 -9.02
CA ASP A 276 18.53 -16.59 -10.32
C ASP A 276 17.29 -16.94 -11.17
N ARG A 277 17.16 -16.35 -12.37
CA ARG A 277 16.04 -16.63 -13.29
C ARG A 277 16.53 -17.11 -14.64
N ALA A 278 15.88 -18.13 -15.17
CA ALA A 278 16.05 -18.50 -16.56
C ALA A 278 15.50 -17.42 -17.50
N TYR A 279 16.15 -17.27 -18.65
CA TYR A 279 15.89 -16.21 -19.62
C TYR A 279 16.11 -16.71 -21.05
N LEU A 280 15.22 -16.29 -21.95
CA LEU A 280 15.35 -16.54 -23.39
C LEU A 280 15.78 -15.29 -24.16
N GLY A 281 15.33 -14.10 -23.76
CA GLY A 281 15.55 -12.86 -24.52
C GLY A 281 14.60 -12.67 -25.70
N VAL A 282 13.32 -12.94 -25.47
CA VAL A 282 12.25 -12.65 -26.43
C VAL A 282 11.33 -11.57 -25.85
N GLN A 283 10.91 -10.65 -26.71
CA GLN A 283 9.76 -9.79 -26.49
C GLN A 283 8.57 -10.46 -27.15
N MET A 284 7.47 -10.62 -26.42
CA MET A 284 6.39 -11.48 -26.84
C MET A 284 5.02 -10.92 -26.45
N ALA A 285 4.00 -11.32 -27.20
CA ALA A 285 2.61 -11.00 -26.89
C ALA A 285 1.70 -12.22 -27.11
N THR A 286 0.65 -12.33 -26.30
CA THR A 286 -0.41 -13.30 -26.51
C THR A 286 -1.14 -12.99 -27.81
N LEU A 287 -1.24 -13.94 -28.73
CA LEU A 287 -1.90 -13.69 -30.00
C LEU A 287 -3.41 -13.51 -29.80
N ASN A 288 -3.95 -12.40 -30.30
CA ASN A 288 -5.37 -12.12 -30.42
C ASN A 288 -5.64 -11.45 -31.79
N ASP A 289 -6.90 -11.16 -32.09
CA ASP A 289 -7.28 -10.60 -33.40
C ASP A 289 -6.68 -9.22 -33.63
N GLU A 290 -6.67 -8.36 -32.62
CA GLU A 290 -6.09 -7.00 -32.66
C GLU A 290 -4.58 -7.02 -32.96
N ILE A 291 -3.81 -7.87 -32.26
CA ILE A 291 -2.37 -8.02 -32.48
C ILE A 291 -2.10 -8.58 -33.86
N ARG A 292 -2.93 -9.51 -34.35
CA ARG A 292 -2.76 -10.09 -35.69
C ARG A 292 -2.98 -9.03 -36.77
N GLU A 293 -4.03 -8.23 -36.63
CA GLU A 293 -4.31 -7.11 -37.54
C GLU A 293 -3.20 -6.07 -37.52
N THR A 294 -2.73 -5.69 -36.32
CA THR A 294 -1.62 -4.73 -36.14
C THR A 294 -0.35 -5.22 -36.82
N LEU A 295 0.06 -6.46 -36.58
CA LEU A 295 1.27 -7.03 -37.18
C LEU A 295 1.16 -7.21 -38.70
N ALA A 296 -0.03 -7.52 -39.22
CA ALA A 296 -0.26 -7.61 -40.66
C ALA A 296 -0.12 -6.22 -41.34
N GLN A 297 -0.55 -5.16 -40.67
CA GLN A 297 -0.41 -3.78 -41.15
C GLN A 297 1.04 -3.28 -41.10
N GLU A 298 1.74 -3.50 -39.98
CA GLU A 298 3.11 -2.99 -39.77
C GLU A 298 4.15 -3.69 -40.63
N SER A 299 3.96 -4.98 -40.93
CA SER A 299 4.94 -5.78 -41.67
C SER A 299 4.88 -5.60 -43.20
N ASN A 300 3.99 -4.74 -43.72
CA ASN A 300 3.71 -4.62 -45.17
C ASN A 300 3.47 -5.98 -45.87
N GLY A 301 3.02 -7.01 -45.12
CA GLY A 301 2.80 -8.36 -45.63
C GLY A 301 3.99 -9.32 -45.56
N ASP A 302 5.17 -8.90 -45.10
CA ASP A 302 6.36 -9.76 -45.01
C ASP A 302 6.28 -10.81 -43.89
N VAL A 303 5.43 -10.58 -42.87
CA VAL A 303 5.22 -11.50 -41.75
C VAL A 303 3.82 -12.12 -41.85
N THR A 304 3.76 -13.39 -42.27
CA THR A 304 2.48 -14.13 -42.34
C THR A 304 2.28 -14.95 -41.07
N ILE A 305 1.36 -14.51 -40.21
CA ILE A 305 0.94 -15.24 -39.01
C ILE A 305 -0.26 -16.13 -39.36
N SER A 306 0.00 -17.40 -39.63
CA SER A 306 -1.05 -18.39 -39.95
C SER A 306 -1.66 -19.05 -38.71
N ALA A 307 -1.03 -18.91 -37.55
CA ALA A 307 -1.51 -19.51 -36.32
C ALA A 307 -2.70 -18.73 -35.76
N ASN A 308 -3.71 -19.44 -35.26
CA ASN A 308 -4.91 -18.82 -34.67
C ASN A 308 -4.74 -18.54 -33.16
N GLN A 309 -3.80 -19.22 -32.51
CA GLN A 309 -3.52 -19.13 -31.08
C GLN A 309 -2.03 -19.35 -30.81
N GLY A 310 -1.56 -18.91 -29.65
CA GLY A 310 -0.18 -19.04 -29.21
C GLY A 310 0.41 -17.69 -28.82
N VAL A 311 1.73 -17.63 -28.77
CA VAL A 311 2.46 -16.43 -28.33
C VAL A 311 3.38 -15.95 -29.45
N VAL A 312 3.11 -14.78 -29.99
CA VAL A 312 3.92 -14.20 -31.07
C VAL A 312 5.18 -13.55 -30.50
N VAL A 313 6.32 -13.80 -31.14
CA VAL A 313 7.59 -13.13 -30.86
C VAL A 313 7.60 -11.82 -31.61
N LEU A 314 7.58 -10.70 -30.87
CA LEU A 314 7.64 -9.35 -31.42
C LEU A 314 9.09 -8.91 -31.67
N GLY A 315 10.00 -9.38 -30.81
CA GLY A 315 11.40 -8.99 -30.85
C GLY A 315 12.29 -10.06 -30.22
N VAL A 316 13.55 -10.08 -30.63
CA VAL A 316 14.56 -10.97 -30.04
C VAL A 316 15.76 -10.12 -29.65
N GLU A 317 16.13 -10.19 -28.38
CA GLU A 317 17.27 -9.45 -27.85
C GLU A 317 18.57 -9.90 -28.51
N ARG A 318 19.45 -8.95 -28.84
CA ARG A 318 20.74 -9.27 -29.45
C ARG A 318 21.61 -10.05 -28.45
N ASN A 319 22.36 -11.04 -28.96
CA ASN A 319 23.21 -11.92 -28.15
C ASN A 319 22.47 -12.70 -27.05
N SER A 320 21.15 -12.88 -27.19
CA SER A 320 20.35 -13.66 -26.26
C SER A 320 20.36 -15.16 -26.58
N PRO A 321 19.95 -16.02 -25.63
CA PRO A 321 19.70 -17.43 -25.89
C PRO A 321 18.77 -17.69 -27.08
N ALA A 322 17.69 -16.92 -27.21
CA ALA A 322 16.72 -17.01 -28.30
C ALA A 322 17.36 -16.69 -29.66
N ALA A 323 18.19 -15.64 -29.72
CA ALA A 323 18.94 -15.30 -30.92
C ALA A 323 19.90 -16.42 -31.33
N ALA A 324 20.64 -16.99 -30.37
CA ALA A 324 21.58 -18.09 -30.61
C ALA A 324 20.88 -19.37 -31.10
N ALA A 325 19.65 -19.62 -30.63
CA ALA A 325 18.81 -20.74 -31.07
C ALA A 325 18.07 -20.48 -32.39
N GLY A 326 18.17 -19.27 -32.95
CA GLY A 326 17.56 -18.90 -34.23
C GLY A 326 16.06 -18.61 -34.16
N ILE A 327 15.53 -18.22 -33.00
CA ILE A 327 14.19 -17.62 -32.88
C ILE A 327 14.19 -16.27 -33.63
N ARG A 328 13.07 -15.94 -34.25
CA ARG A 328 12.91 -14.73 -35.06
C ARG A 328 11.62 -13.99 -34.70
N PRO A 329 11.58 -12.65 -34.86
CA PRO A 329 10.32 -11.92 -34.88
C PRO A 329 9.35 -12.56 -35.89
N GLY A 330 8.08 -12.66 -35.52
CA GLY A 330 7.04 -13.33 -36.30
C GLY A 330 6.88 -14.83 -36.02
N ASP A 331 7.80 -15.46 -35.28
CA ASP A 331 7.57 -16.81 -34.77
C ASP A 331 6.38 -16.82 -33.80
N VAL A 332 5.52 -17.83 -33.91
CA VAL A 332 4.46 -18.06 -32.92
C VAL A 332 4.80 -19.29 -32.10
N ILE A 333 5.13 -19.10 -30.83
CA ILE A 333 5.39 -20.19 -29.88
C ILE A 333 4.06 -20.89 -29.59
N GLN A 334 4.05 -22.21 -29.84
CA GLN A 334 2.88 -23.08 -29.64
C GLN A 334 3.11 -24.07 -28.51
N GLN A 335 4.35 -24.50 -28.29
CA GLN A 335 4.71 -25.39 -27.19
C GLN A 335 6.05 -25.02 -26.56
N ILE A 336 6.17 -25.31 -25.25
CA ILE A 336 7.41 -25.25 -24.47
C ILE A 336 7.48 -26.49 -23.60
N ASN A 337 8.63 -27.20 -23.59
CA ASN A 337 8.77 -28.45 -22.83
C ASN A 337 7.68 -29.50 -23.14
N GLY A 338 7.17 -29.52 -24.38
CA GLY A 338 6.07 -30.39 -24.81
C GLY A 338 4.68 -30.02 -24.29
N GLN A 339 4.55 -28.89 -23.60
CA GLN A 339 3.26 -28.37 -23.12
C GLN A 339 2.77 -27.27 -24.07
N GLN A 340 1.48 -27.32 -24.44
CA GLN A 340 0.86 -26.25 -25.22
C GLN A 340 0.81 -24.94 -24.43
N VAL A 341 1.15 -23.86 -25.11
CA VAL A 341 1.06 -22.49 -24.56
C VAL A 341 0.11 -21.66 -25.41
N LYS A 342 -0.70 -20.87 -24.73
CA LYS A 342 -1.72 -19.99 -25.32
C LYS A 342 -1.48 -18.54 -24.96
N THR A 343 -0.82 -18.26 -23.84
CA THR A 343 -0.59 -16.89 -23.34
C THR A 343 0.88 -16.64 -23.07
N ALA A 344 1.29 -15.37 -23.17
CA ALA A 344 2.65 -14.92 -22.85
C ALA A 344 3.03 -15.28 -21.41
N ASP A 345 2.09 -15.19 -20.46
CA ASP A 345 2.30 -15.61 -19.07
C ASP A 345 2.67 -17.09 -18.95
N GLN A 346 2.04 -17.97 -19.73
CA GLN A 346 2.38 -19.40 -19.72
C GLN A 346 3.79 -19.65 -20.25
N VAL A 347 4.21 -18.95 -21.30
CA VAL A 347 5.59 -19.01 -21.80
C VAL A 347 6.56 -18.50 -20.73
N GLN A 348 6.26 -17.36 -20.11
CA GLN A 348 7.10 -16.78 -19.06
C GLN A 348 7.24 -17.72 -17.87
N GLN A 349 6.14 -18.27 -17.35
CA GLN A 349 6.15 -19.21 -16.24
C GLN A 349 6.94 -20.48 -16.56
N ALA A 350 6.77 -21.03 -17.77
CA ALA A 350 7.52 -22.22 -18.19
C ALA A 350 9.03 -21.95 -18.31
N VAL A 351 9.43 -20.77 -18.76
CA VAL A 351 10.83 -20.34 -18.76
C VAL A 351 11.33 -20.15 -17.33
N GLU A 352 10.60 -19.45 -16.45
CA GLU A 352 11.00 -19.21 -15.07
C GLU A 352 11.13 -20.49 -14.24
N ASN A 353 10.33 -21.51 -14.54
CA ASN A 353 10.40 -22.84 -13.90
C ASN A 353 11.53 -23.72 -14.46
N SER A 354 12.21 -23.27 -15.53
CA SER A 354 13.33 -23.98 -16.12
C SER A 354 14.66 -23.60 -15.44
N GLN A 355 15.65 -24.48 -15.53
CA GLN A 355 16.97 -24.25 -14.97
C GLN A 355 17.87 -23.48 -15.95
N ILE A 356 18.66 -22.55 -15.41
CA ILE A 356 19.70 -21.85 -16.19
C ILE A 356 20.69 -22.88 -16.75
N GLY A 357 21.05 -22.71 -18.02
CA GLY A 357 21.98 -23.56 -18.74
C GLY A 357 21.37 -24.84 -19.34
N VAL A 358 20.08 -25.11 -19.09
CA VAL A 358 19.35 -26.27 -19.61
C VAL A 358 18.66 -25.91 -20.94
N ASN A 359 18.58 -26.89 -21.83
CA ASN A 359 17.90 -26.77 -23.11
C ASN A 359 16.38 -26.87 -22.92
N ILE A 360 15.67 -25.85 -23.39
CA ILE A 360 14.21 -25.76 -23.42
C ILE A 360 13.76 -26.05 -24.86
N PRO A 361 13.16 -27.23 -25.14
CA PRO A 361 12.53 -27.49 -26.43
C PRO A 361 11.29 -26.60 -26.62
N LEU A 362 11.18 -26.02 -27.81
CA LEU A 362 10.10 -25.16 -28.25
C LEU A 362 9.57 -25.65 -29.59
N GLU A 363 8.25 -25.62 -29.75
CA GLU A 363 7.60 -25.72 -31.06
C GLU A 363 7.08 -24.34 -31.45
N VAL A 364 7.55 -23.83 -32.59
CA VAL A 364 7.13 -22.53 -33.13
C VAL A 364 6.52 -22.70 -34.52
N SER A 365 5.51 -21.89 -34.83
CA SER A 365 5.03 -21.73 -36.20
C SER A 365 5.74 -20.53 -36.85
N ARG A 366 6.41 -20.76 -37.97
CA ARG A 366 7.09 -19.74 -38.76
C ARG A 366 6.62 -19.85 -40.21
N ASN A 367 5.97 -18.79 -40.70
CA ASN A 367 5.40 -18.74 -42.06
C ASN A 367 4.53 -19.98 -42.37
N GLY A 368 3.69 -20.38 -41.41
CA GLY A 368 2.78 -21.52 -41.52
C GLY A 368 3.41 -22.91 -41.39
N ARG A 369 4.72 -23.00 -41.10
CA ARG A 369 5.42 -24.30 -40.87
C ARG A 369 5.77 -24.46 -39.40
N ASN A 370 5.62 -25.67 -38.88
CA ASN A 370 6.07 -26.01 -37.52
C ASN A 370 7.58 -26.26 -37.54
N ILE A 371 8.28 -25.57 -36.64
CA ILE A 371 9.73 -25.66 -36.46
C ILE A 371 9.98 -26.03 -35.00
N GLN A 372 10.77 -27.09 -34.79
CA GLN A 372 11.28 -27.46 -33.48
C GLN A 372 12.59 -26.72 -33.25
N LEU A 373 12.66 -25.97 -32.15
CA LEU A 373 13.85 -25.25 -31.70
C LEU A 373 14.22 -25.74 -30.30
N SER A 374 15.49 -25.59 -29.94
CA SER A 374 15.97 -25.86 -28.59
C SER A 374 16.78 -24.68 -28.12
N VAL A 375 16.32 -24.01 -27.06
CA VAL A 375 16.98 -22.82 -26.53
C VAL A 375 17.66 -23.17 -25.22
N ARG A 376 18.97 -22.98 -25.15
CA ARG A 376 19.71 -23.13 -23.90
C ARG A 376 19.45 -21.92 -22.99
N ALA A 377 18.64 -22.07 -21.96
CA ALA A 377 18.25 -20.98 -21.08
C ALA A 377 19.47 -20.24 -20.52
N GLY A 378 19.48 -18.91 -20.66
CA GLY A 378 20.48 -18.04 -20.05
C GLY A 378 20.06 -17.60 -18.66
N GLU A 379 20.97 -16.91 -17.96
CA GLU A 379 20.64 -16.17 -16.75
C GLU A 379 19.97 -14.84 -17.15
N PHE A 380 18.90 -14.47 -16.46
CA PHE A 380 18.23 -13.20 -16.65
C PHE A 380 19.22 -12.07 -16.38
N PRO A 381 19.39 -11.10 -17.30
CA PRO A 381 20.34 -10.02 -17.10
C PRO A 381 20.00 -9.26 -15.82
N ALA A 382 20.97 -9.08 -14.93
CA ALA A 382 20.83 -8.09 -13.87
C ALA A 382 20.64 -6.73 -14.55
N SER A 383 19.59 -5.98 -14.18
CA SER A 383 19.37 -4.63 -14.68
C SER A 383 20.68 -3.86 -14.62
N ALA A 384 21.17 -3.38 -15.76
CA ALA A 384 22.37 -2.54 -15.78
C ALA A 384 22.11 -1.35 -14.84
N SER A 385 22.93 -1.26 -13.79
CA SER A 385 22.78 -0.29 -12.70
C SER A 385 23.00 1.14 -13.15
#